data_AF-A0A8B6Y3S9-F1
#
_entry.id   AF-A0A8B6Y3S9-F1
#
_cell.length_a   1.000
_cell.length_b   1.000
_cell.length_c   1.000
_cell.angle_alpha   90.00
_cell.angle_beta   90.00
_cell.angle_gamma   90.00
#
_symmetry.space_group_name_H-M   'P 1'
#
loop_
_entity.id
_entity.type
_entity.pdbx_description
1 polymer ?
#
loop_
_entity_poly.entity_id
_entity_poly.type
_entity_poly.pdbx_seq_one_letter_code
_entity_poly.pdbx_strand_id
1 'polypeptide(L)'
;MAAILSSHEKSPEHLQNYQKWKELHQRLQRDSTIDAEILRKMKNEEKYWQQILKRLIALVRVLGEQNLAFRGTNETLYSANNGNFLKFVQYLAIFDPLMNEHLRKISNKELHTHYLGKDIQNELI
;
A
#
# COMPACT_ATOMS: atom_id res chain seq x y z
N MET A 1 -38.62 3.68 34.60
CA MET A 1 -37.54 3.50 33.60
C MET A 1 -37.87 2.46 32.54
N ALA A 2 -38.29 1.24 32.90
CA ALA A 2 -38.56 0.18 31.91
C ALA A 2 -39.66 0.51 30.87
N ALA A 3 -40.74 1.19 31.27
CA ALA A 3 -41.83 1.56 30.35
C ALA A 3 -41.42 2.61 29.30
N ILE A 4 -40.58 3.57 29.70
CA ILE A 4 -40.06 4.64 28.83
C ILE A 4 -39.12 4.06 27.77
N LEU A 5 -38.26 3.11 28.18
CA LEU A 5 -37.38 2.39 27.27
C LEU A 5 -38.21 1.55 26.28
N SER A 6 -39.20 0.81 26.77
CA SER A 6 -40.06 -0.01 25.90
C SER A 6 -40.91 0.83 24.93
N SER A 7 -41.36 2.03 25.31
CA SER A 7 -42.09 2.91 24.39
C SER A 7 -41.17 3.51 23.34
N HIS A 8 -39.93 3.84 23.70
CA HIS A 8 -38.93 4.34 22.77
C HIS A 8 -38.47 3.28 21.76
N GLU A 9 -38.17 2.05 22.21
CA GLU A 9 -37.77 0.95 21.30
C GLU A 9 -38.86 0.59 20.29
N LYS A 10 -40.12 0.83 20.63
CA LYS A 10 -41.28 0.63 19.75
C LYS A 10 -41.65 1.88 18.96
N SER A 11 -40.96 3.00 19.15
CA SER A 11 -41.27 4.22 18.41
C SER A 11 -40.96 4.02 16.92
N PRO A 12 -41.75 4.64 16.02
CA PRO A 12 -41.50 4.57 14.59
C PRO A 12 -40.10 5.08 14.22
N GLU A 13 -39.60 6.12 14.88
CA GLU A 13 -38.26 6.66 14.65
C GLU A 13 -37.18 5.64 15.02
N HIS A 14 -37.30 4.98 16.18
CA HIS A 14 -36.35 3.97 16.61
C HIS A 14 -36.31 2.79 15.63
N LEU A 15 -37.47 2.27 15.24
CA LEU A 15 -37.57 1.16 14.30
C LEU A 15 -37.01 1.51 12.92
N GLN A 16 -37.30 2.71 12.41
CA GLN A 16 -36.76 3.16 11.12
C GLN A 16 -35.24 3.31 11.17
N ASN A 17 -34.70 3.87 12.25
CA ASN A 17 -33.25 4.01 12.42
C ASN A 17 -32.57 2.65 12.60
N TYR A 18 -33.18 1.73 13.34
CA TYR A 18 -32.69 0.36 13.49
C TYR A 18 -32.66 -0.38 12.14
N GLN A 19 -33.71 -0.23 11.31
CA GLN A 19 -33.73 -0.81 9.96
C GLN A 19 -32.62 -0.24 9.08
N LYS A 20 -32.44 1.09 9.05
CA LYS A 20 -31.36 1.75 8.32
C LYS A 20 -29.97 1.26 8.78
N TRP A 21 -29.76 1.14 10.10
CA TRP A 21 -28.52 0.61 10.65
C TRP A 21 -28.27 -0.84 10.25
N LYS A 22 -29.30 -1.69 10.32
CA LYS A 22 -29.20 -3.11 9.97
C LYS A 22 -28.91 -3.30 8.47
N GLU A 23 -29.51 -2.47 7.63
CA GLU A 23 -29.23 -2.44 6.19
C GLU A 23 -27.80 -1.98 5.91
N LEU A 24 -27.33 -0.90 6.54
CA LEU A 24 -25.94 -0.46 6.43
C LEU A 24 -24.96 -1.55 6.85
N HIS A 25 -25.21 -2.20 7.99
CA HIS A 25 -24.38 -3.31 8.47
C HIS A 25 -24.29 -4.45 7.45
N GLN A 26 -25.40 -4.83 6.81
CA GLN A 26 -25.41 -5.84 5.76
C GLN A 26 -24.64 -5.39 4.50
N ARG A 27 -24.77 -4.11 4.10
CA ARG A 27 -24.06 -3.56 2.95
C ARG A 27 -22.55 -3.49 3.19
N LEU A 28 -22.13 -3.14 4.41
CA LEU A 28 -20.73 -3.17 4.84
C LEU A 28 -20.14 -4.58 4.79
N GLN A 29 -20.89 -5.59 5.24
CA GLN A 29 -20.43 -6.99 5.15
C GLN A 29 -20.32 -7.52 3.72
N ARG A 30 -21.05 -6.92 2.77
CA ARG A 30 -21.11 -7.36 1.37
C ARG A 30 -20.26 -6.51 0.42
N ASP A 31 -19.48 -5.56 0.95
CA ASP A 31 -18.72 -4.58 0.14
C ASP A 31 -19.60 -3.91 -0.93
N SER A 32 -20.86 -3.59 -0.60
CA SER A 32 -21.85 -3.03 -1.55
C SER A 32 -22.24 -1.59 -1.20
N THR A 33 -21.41 -0.91 -0.42
CA THR A 33 -21.58 0.51 -0.12
C THR A 33 -21.07 1.36 -1.30
N ILE A 34 -21.49 2.62 -1.37
CA ILE A 34 -21.10 3.55 -2.45
C ILE A 34 -19.58 3.74 -2.49
N ASP A 35 -18.94 3.70 -1.32
CA ASP A 35 -17.50 3.83 -1.12
C ASP A 35 -16.72 2.52 -1.22
N ALA A 36 -17.39 1.36 -1.40
CA ALA A 36 -16.72 0.06 -1.43
C ALA A 36 -15.65 -0.05 -2.54
N GLU A 37 -15.89 0.55 -3.71
CA GLU A 37 -14.89 0.57 -4.79
C GLU A 37 -13.65 1.39 -4.40
N ILE A 38 -13.84 2.53 -3.73
CA ILE A 38 -12.76 3.39 -3.26
C ILE A 38 -11.93 2.65 -2.21
N LEU A 39 -12.58 2.05 -1.21
CA LEU A 39 -11.92 1.23 -0.18
C LEU A 39 -11.14 0.07 -0.80
N ARG A 40 -11.71 -0.59 -1.81
CA ARG A 40 -11.03 -1.68 -2.52
C ARG A 40 -9.77 -1.19 -3.25
N LYS A 41 -9.83 -0.02 -3.90
CA LYS A 41 -8.66 0.59 -4.54
C LYS A 41 -7.58 0.93 -3.51
N MET A 42 -7.94 1.58 -2.40
CA MET A 42 -7.02 1.90 -1.31
C MET A 42 -6.33 0.64 -0.75
N LYS A 43 -7.09 -0.43 -0.49
CA LYS A 43 -6.55 -1.70 0.01
C LYS A 43 -5.62 -2.38 -0.99
N ASN A 44 -5.93 -2.29 -2.29
CA ASN A 44 -5.06 -2.81 -3.34
C ASN A 44 -3.75 -2.03 -3.44
N GLU A 45 -3.79 -0.71 -3.31
CA GLU A 45 -2.60 0.15 -3.25
C GLU A 45 -1.75 -0.14 -2.01
N GLU A 46 -2.38 -0.27 -0.85
CA GLU A 46 -1.71 -0.66 0.41
C GLU A 46 -0.99 -2.00 0.22
N LYS A 47 -1.68 -3.01 -0.31
CA LYS A 47 -1.10 -4.33 -0.57
C LYS A 47 0.05 -4.25 -1.56
N TYR A 48 -0.07 -3.45 -2.62
CA TYR A 48 0.99 -3.22 -3.59
C TYR A 48 2.25 -2.63 -2.91
N TRP A 49 2.09 -1.57 -2.11
CA TRP A 49 3.21 -0.94 -1.42
C TRP A 49 3.86 -1.83 -0.37
N GLN A 50 3.07 -2.59 0.40
CA GLN A 50 3.60 -3.59 1.33
C GLN A 50 4.48 -4.63 0.61
N GLN A 51 4.07 -5.06 -0.58
CA GLN A 51 4.84 -6.01 -1.38
C GLN A 51 6.13 -5.41 -1.93
N ILE A 52 6.11 -4.15 -2.38
CA ILE A 52 7.31 -3.42 -2.79
C ILE A 52 8.29 -3.28 -1.62
N LEU A 53 7.83 -2.71 -0.51
CA LEU A 53 8.67 -2.44 0.66
C LEU A 53 9.31 -3.71 1.22
N LYS A 54 8.57 -4.82 1.28
CA LYS A 54 9.12 -6.11 1.72
C LYS A 54 10.36 -6.53 0.93
N ARG A 55 10.37 -6.29 -0.38
CA ARG A 55 11.49 -6.63 -1.27
C ARG A 55 12.65 -5.66 -1.10
N LEU A 56 12.37 -4.37 -1.01
CA LEU A 56 13.39 -3.35 -0.80
C LEU A 56 14.10 -3.55 0.54
N ILE A 57 13.37 -3.84 1.61
CA ILE A 57 13.94 -4.16 2.93
C ILE A 57 14.81 -5.41 2.86
N ALA A 58 14.39 -6.46 2.13
CA ALA A 58 15.21 -7.65 1.96
C ALA A 58 16.54 -7.35 1.25
N LEU A 59 16.52 -6.49 0.21
CA LEU A 59 17.74 -6.04 -0.45
C LEU A 59 18.63 -5.20 0.48
N VAL A 60 18.04 -4.29 1.25
CA VAL A 60 18.77 -3.47 2.23
C VAL A 60 19.48 -4.35 3.25
N ARG A 61 18.81 -5.37 3.78
CA ARG A 61 19.39 -6.33 4.72
C ARG A 61 20.59 -7.06 4.13
N VAL A 62 20.47 -7.62 2.93
CA VAL A 62 21.57 -8.35 2.27
C VAL A 62 22.76 -7.42 2.02
N LEU A 63 22.52 -6.20 1.53
CA LEU A 63 23.60 -5.24 1.30
C LEU A 63 24.30 -4.85 2.61
N GLY A 64 23.55 -4.63 3.68
CA GLY A 64 24.09 -4.33 5.01
C GLY A 64 24.89 -5.50 5.59
N GLU A 65 24.34 -6.72 5.56
CA GLU A 65 25.01 -7.94 6.04
C GLU A 65 26.33 -8.21 5.32
N GLN A 66 26.43 -7.88 4.03
CA GLN A 66 27.63 -8.05 3.22
C GLN A 66 28.56 -6.82 3.21
N ASN A 67 28.24 -5.76 3.96
CA ASN A 67 28.95 -4.48 3.96
C ASN A 67 29.13 -3.87 2.55
N LEU A 68 28.14 -4.08 1.67
CA LEU A 68 28.16 -3.55 0.31
C LEU A 68 27.63 -2.12 0.29
N ALA A 69 28.33 -1.25 -0.44
CA ALA A 69 27.88 0.12 -0.64
C ALA A 69 26.53 0.13 -1.36
N PHE A 70 25.55 0.81 -0.78
CA PHE A 70 24.19 0.90 -1.34
C PHE A 70 24.17 1.79 -2.58
N ARG A 71 24.93 2.89 -2.51
CA ARG A 71 24.95 3.98 -3.49
C ARG A 71 26.16 3.91 -4.40
N GLY A 72 26.03 4.52 -5.57
CA GLY A 72 27.13 4.76 -6.50
C GLY A 72 27.27 6.25 -6.76
N THR A 73 28.01 6.60 -7.81
CA THR A 73 28.19 8.00 -8.25
C THR A 73 26.95 8.55 -8.97
N ASN A 74 26.02 7.68 -9.36
CA ASN A 74 24.77 8.03 -10.01
C ASN A 74 23.60 7.42 -9.22
N GLU A 75 22.44 8.04 -9.25
CA GLU A 75 21.23 7.58 -8.55
C GLU A 75 20.06 7.36 -9.54
N THR A 76 20.36 7.36 -10.83
CA THR A 76 19.39 7.15 -11.91
C THR A 76 19.26 5.67 -12.22
N LEU A 77 18.03 5.19 -12.42
CA LEU A 77 17.78 3.84 -12.90
C LEU A 77 18.44 3.63 -14.27
N TYR A 78 18.98 2.44 -14.48
CA TYR A 78 19.67 2.00 -15.70
C TYR A 78 20.91 2.81 -16.13
N SER A 79 21.40 3.75 -15.31
CA SER A 79 22.64 4.46 -15.59
C SER A 79 23.87 3.65 -15.15
N ALA A 80 25.03 3.99 -15.73
CA ALA A 80 26.30 3.46 -15.26
C ALA A 80 26.58 3.96 -13.83
N ASN A 81 27.17 3.11 -12.99
CA ASN A 81 27.55 3.41 -11.61
C ASN A 81 26.39 3.86 -10.72
N ASN A 82 25.19 3.31 -10.93
CA ASN A 82 23.98 3.67 -10.19
C ASN A 82 23.85 3.03 -8.79
N GLY A 83 24.95 2.47 -8.26
CA GLY A 83 25.00 1.82 -6.96
C GLY A 83 24.43 0.41 -6.93
N ASN A 84 24.83 -0.37 -5.92
CA ASN A 84 24.41 -1.76 -5.79
C ASN A 84 22.91 -1.88 -5.55
N PHE A 85 22.31 -0.98 -4.76
CA PHE A 85 20.88 -1.03 -4.46
C PHE A 85 20.02 -0.97 -5.73
N LEU A 86 20.23 0.04 -6.58
CA LEU A 86 19.47 0.18 -7.82
C LEU A 86 19.80 -0.94 -8.82
N LYS A 87 21.03 -1.46 -8.83
CA LYS A 87 21.38 -2.65 -9.65
C LYS A 87 20.61 -3.88 -9.20
N PHE A 88 20.56 -4.18 -7.91
CA PHE A 88 19.80 -5.32 -7.41
C PHE A 88 18.30 -5.17 -7.63
N VAL A 89 17.75 -3.97 -7.50
CA VAL A 89 16.34 -3.69 -7.84
C VAL A 89 16.06 -3.99 -9.32
N GLN A 90 16.96 -3.59 -10.23
CA GLN A 90 16.86 -3.91 -11.66
C GLN A 90 16.94 -5.41 -11.93
N TYR A 91 17.86 -6.12 -11.26
CA TYR A 91 17.96 -7.57 -11.39
C TYR A 91 16.72 -8.29 -10.86
N LEU A 92 16.17 -7.83 -9.73
CA LEU A 92 14.96 -8.41 -9.15
C LEU A 92 13.76 -8.24 -10.10
N ALA A 93 13.66 -7.10 -10.79
CA ALA A 93 12.62 -6.84 -11.77
C ALA A 93 12.64 -7.78 -12.98
N ILE A 94 13.76 -8.45 -13.28
CA ILE A 94 13.82 -9.45 -14.36
C ILE A 94 12.92 -10.66 -14.04
N PHE A 95 12.86 -11.04 -12.76
CA PHE A 95 12.18 -12.26 -12.31
C PHE A 95 10.88 -11.98 -11.56
N ASP A 96 10.71 -10.77 -11.04
CA ASP A 96 9.54 -10.36 -10.27
C ASP A 96 8.65 -9.40 -11.08
N PRO A 97 7.48 -9.86 -11.56
CA PRO A 97 6.57 -9.03 -12.36
C PRO A 97 6.09 -7.77 -11.63
N LEU A 98 5.95 -7.83 -10.31
CA LEU A 98 5.50 -6.69 -9.51
C LEU A 98 6.59 -5.62 -9.46
N MET A 99 7.85 -6.02 -9.33
CA MET A 99 8.99 -5.10 -9.41
C MET A 99 9.20 -4.55 -10.82
N ASN A 100 9.00 -5.37 -11.86
CA ASN A 100 9.05 -4.91 -13.25
C ASN A 100 8.03 -3.80 -13.51
N GLU A 101 6.79 -4.05 -13.11
CA GLU A 101 5.71 -3.08 -13.23
C GLU A 101 6.00 -1.81 -12.41
N HIS A 102 6.59 -1.95 -11.22
CA HIS A 102 7.02 -0.81 -10.43
C HIS A 102 8.03 0.07 -11.17
N LEU A 103 9.07 -0.53 -11.77
CA LEU A 103 10.07 0.20 -12.55
C LEU A 103 9.49 0.83 -13.82
N ARG A 104 8.53 0.16 -14.48
CA ARG A 104 7.78 0.72 -15.61
C ARG A 104 7.06 2.01 -15.20
N LYS A 105 6.32 1.98 -14.08
CA LYS A 105 5.59 3.14 -13.57
C LYS A 105 6.51 4.31 -13.21
N ILE A 106 7.67 4.03 -12.63
CA ILE A 106 8.69 5.07 -12.35
C ILE A 106 9.19 5.69 -13.65
N SER A 107 9.54 4.86 -14.64
CA SER A 107 10.08 5.31 -15.93
C SER A 107 9.08 6.19 -16.68
N ASN A 108 7.79 5.86 -16.57
CA ASN A 108 6.70 6.62 -17.16
C ASN A 108 6.27 7.84 -16.33
N LYS A 109 6.91 8.10 -15.18
CA LYS A 109 6.53 9.17 -14.24
C LYS A 109 5.08 9.07 -13.74
N GLU A 110 4.56 7.84 -13.67
CA GLU A 110 3.24 7.52 -13.12
C GLU A 110 3.24 7.51 -11.57
N LEU A 111 4.43 7.47 -10.95
CA LEU A 111 4.61 7.46 -9.49
C LEU A 111 5.34 8.71 -9.02
N HIS A 112 4.72 9.45 -8.10
CA HIS A 112 5.36 10.57 -7.40
C HIS A 112 6.35 10.08 -6.33
N THR A 113 5.99 9.01 -5.61
CA THR A 113 6.82 8.38 -4.59
C THR A 113 7.13 6.95 -5.03
N HIS A 114 8.41 6.56 -5.01
CA HIS A 114 8.83 5.26 -5.53
C HIS A 114 9.81 4.49 -4.63
N TYR A 115 10.18 5.01 -3.46
CA TYR A 115 11.03 4.33 -2.47
C TYR A 115 12.41 3.85 -2.98
N LEU A 116 12.88 4.39 -4.11
CA LEU A 116 14.23 4.10 -4.64
C LEU A 116 15.20 5.27 -4.50
N GLY A 117 14.72 6.45 -4.09
CA GLY A 117 15.53 7.65 -3.93
C GLY A 117 16.42 7.59 -2.69
N LYS A 118 17.50 8.37 -2.68
CA LYS A 118 18.49 8.43 -1.58
C LYS A 118 17.87 8.76 -0.22
N ASP A 119 16.90 9.66 -0.18
CA ASP A 119 16.32 10.15 1.08
C ASP A 119 15.53 9.03 1.73
N ILE A 120 14.76 8.29 0.94
CA ILE A 120 14.01 7.13 1.42
C ILE A 120 14.93 5.96 1.77
N GLN A 121 16.04 5.78 1.05
CA GLN A 121 17.05 4.79 1.46
C GLN A 121 17.61 5.10 2.86
N ASN A 122 17.76 6.38 3.23
CA ASN A 122 18.16 6.76 4.60
C ASN A 122 17.08 6.46 5.64
N GLU A 123 15.79 6.44 5.26
CA GLU A 123 14.71 6.09 6.18
C GLU A 123 14.62 4.58 6.43
N LEU A 124 15.13 3.78 5.49
CA LEU A 124 15.13 2.32 5.56
C LEU A 124 16.37 1.72 6.23
N ILE A 125 17.45 2.50 6.37
CA ILE A 125 18.72 2.14 7.02
C ILE A 125 18.74 2.71 8.44
#